data_AF-A0A2Z5X5Y1-F1
#
_entry.id   AF-A0A2Z5X5Y1-F1
#
_cell.length_a   1.000
_cell.length_b   1.000
_cell.length_c   1.000
_cell.angle_alpha   90.00
_cell.angle_beta   90.00
_cell.angle_gamma   90.00
#
_symmetry.space_group_name_H-M   'P 1'
#
loop_
_entity.id
_entity.type
_entity.pdbx_description
1 polymer ?
#
loop_
_entity_poly.entity_id
_entity_poly.type
_entity_poly.pdbx_seq_one_letter_code
_entity_poly.pdbx_strand_id
1 'polypeptide(L)'
;MNPVAEILLEQVIYAQEVGNKILNASGLDSDGIIYAFATPDTLVINCKDYATTWQFDEQLCNLQTAIAKINSSIKTILIEKAGKTLYCW
;
A
#
# COMPACT_ATOMS: atom_id res chain seq x y z
N MET A 1 -18.02 24.03 7.65
CA MET A 1 -17.20 22.86 7.26
C MET A 1 -17.92 21.61 7.77
N ASN A 2 -17.91 20.50 7.02
CA ASN A 2 -18.62 19.27 7.43
C ASN A 2 -17.67 18.43 8.30
N PRO A 3 -17.94 18.27 9.62
CA PRO A 3 -17.02 17.59 10.54
C PRO A 3 -16.80 16.11 10.19
N VAL A 4 -17.78 15.46 9.56
CA VAL A 4 -17.63 14.07 9.09
C VAL A 4 -16.65 14.00 7.93
N ALA A 5 -16.69 14.98 7.03
CA ALA A 5 -15.78 15.01 5.89
C ALA A 5 -14.31 15.20 6.35
N GLU A 6 -14.08 16.01 7.38
CA GLU A 6 -12.73 16.21 7.96
C GLU A 6 -12.18 14.91 8.56
N ILE A 7 -12.98 14.21 9.37
CA ILE A 7 -12.57 12.93 9.97
C ILE A 7 -12.23 11.90 8.89
N LEU A 8 -13.05 11.82 7.83
CA LEU A 8 -12.80 10.89 6.73
C LEU A 8 -11.51 11.24 5.98
N LEU A 9 -11.23 12.54 5.76
CA LEU A 9 -9.98 12.98 5.12
C LEU A 9 -8.76 12.62 5.98
N GLU A 10 -8.82 12.85 7.29
CA GLU A 10 -7.74 12.47 8.22
C GLU A 10 -7.46 10.96 8.19
N GLN A 11 -8.51 10.13 8.16
CA GLN A 11 -8.35 8.68 8.06
C GLN A 11 -7.72 8.25 6.74
N VAL A 12 -8.11 8.88 5.62
CA VAL A 12 -7.51 8.61 4.30
C VAL A 12 -6.03 9.00 4.28
N ILE A 13 -5.69 10.19 4.81
CA ILE A 13 -4.31 10.66 4.90
C ILE A 13 -3.48 9.68 5.75
N TYR A 14 -3.98 9.30 6.92
CA TYR A 14 -3.30 8.35 7.78
C TYR A 14 -3.08 6.99 7.10
N ALA A 15 -4.10 6.47 6.42
CA ALA A 15 -3.99 5.22 5.67
C ALA A 15 -2.90 5.30 4.58
N GLN A 16 -2.82 6.42 3.86
CA GLN A 16 -1.78 6.67 2.85
C GLN A 16 -0.39 6.79 3.47
N GLU A 17 -0.25 7.50 4.59
CA GLU A 17 1.03 7.61 5.30
C GLU A 17 1.56 6.26 5.75
N VAL A 18 0.69 5.38 6.27
CA VAL A 18 1.09 4.01 6.65
C VAL A 18 1.50 3.20 5.42
N GLY A 19 0.74 3.28 4.32
CA GLY A 19 1.10 2.64 3.05
C GLY A 19 2.49 3.07 2.56
N ASN A 20 2.75 4.38 2.53
CA ASN A 20 4.03 4.94 2.12
C ASN A 20 5.17 4.55 3.06
N LYS A 21 4.94 4.49 4.38
CA LYS A 21 5.95 4.00 5.34
C LYS A 21 6.33 2.55 5.06
N ILE A 22 5.38 1.69 4.71
CA ILE A 22 5.68 0.31 4.33
C ILE A 22 6.52 0.25 3.06
N LEU A 23 6.12 1.00 2.02
CA LEU A 23 6.86 1.04 0.75
C LEU A 23 8.30 1.50 0.94
N ASN A 24 8.51 2.62 1.62
CA ASN A 24 9.84 3.15 1.92
C ASN A 24 10.68 2.15 2.74
N ALA A 25 10.08 1.51 3.75
CA ALA A 25 10.78 0.51 4.57
C ALA A 25 11.11 -0.79 3.80
N SER A 26 10.37 -1.08 2.73
CA SER A 26 10.62 -2.21 1.83
C SER A 26 11.61 -1.90 0.70
N GLY A 27 11.92 -0.62 0.46
CA GLY A 27 12.72 -0.17 -0.69
C GLY A 27 12.01 -0.30 -2.03
N LEU A 28 10.67 -0.33 -2.01
CA LEU A 28 9.80 -0.45 -3.19
C LEU A 28 9.02 0.84 -3.46
N ASP A 29 9.52 1.98 -2.97
CA ASP A 29 9.01 3.30 -3.30
C ASP A 29 9.40 3.68 -4.74
N SER A 30 8.56 3.25 -5.68
CA SER A 30 8.77 3.43 -7.11
C SER A 30 7.85 4.51 -7.68
N ASP A 31 8.35 5.30 -8.64
CA ASP A 31 7.56 6.24 -9.46
C ASP A 31 6.44 5.54 -10.27
N GLY A 32 6.50 4.22 -10.38
CA GLY A 32 5.45 3.39 -10.98
C GLY A 32 4.21 3.21 -10.10
N ILE A 33 4.25 3.65 -8.84
CA ILE A 33 3.12 3.56 -7.89
C ILE A 33 2.29 4.85 -7.97
N ILE A 34 0.98 4.70 -8.18
CA ILE A 34 0.03 5.82 -8.23
C ILE A 34 -0.40 6.20 -6.81
N TYR A 35 -0.75 5.22 -6.00
CA TYR A 35 -1.03 5.39 -4.59
C TYR A 35 -0.79 4.09 -3.83
N ALA A 36 -0.55 4.22 -2.53
CA ALA A 36 -0.67 3.13 -1.59
C ALA A 36 -1.44 3.59 -0.35
N PHE A 37 -2.22 2.69 0.22
CA PHE A 37 -2.86 2.93 1.50
C PHE A 37 -2.95 1.62 2.29
N ALA A 38 -2.94 1.75 3.61
CA ALA A 38 -3.10 0.64 4.52
C ALA A 38 -4.41 0.77 5.29
N THR A 39 -5.14 -0.32 5.31
CA THR A 39 -6.24 -0.57 6.25
C THR A 39 -5.70 -1.41 7.43
N PRO A 40 -6.52 -1.71 8.45
CA PRO A 40 -6.04 -2.53 9.57
C PRO A 40 -5.49 -3.92 9.17
N ASP A 41 -5.97 -4.52 8.09
CA ASP A 41 -5.60 -5.88 7.67
C ASP A 41 -5.02 -5.97 6.25
N THR A 42 -5.18 -4.93 5.44
CA THR A 42 -4.80 -4.95 4.02
C THR A 42 -3.94 -3.76 3.64
N LEU A 43 -2.82 -4.02 2.97
CA LEU A 43 -2.05 -3.03 2.21
C LEU A 43 -2.50 -3.05 0.75
N VAL A 44 -2.95 -1.92 0.23
CA VAL A 44 -3.31 -1.74 -1.18
C VAL A 44 -2.26 -0.91 -1.87
N ILE A 45 -1.73 -1.38 -2.99
CA ILE A 45 -0.74 -0.69 -3.83
C ILE A 45 -1.26 -0.65 -5.25
N ASN A 46 -1.45 0.55 -5.80
CA ASN A 46 -1.92 0.74 -7.16
C ASN A 46 -0.77 1.17 -8.06
N CYS A 47 -0.56 0.40 -9.14
CA CYS A 47 0.56 0.56 -10.05
C CYS A 47 0.10 1.10 -11.41
N LYS A 48 0.97 1.90 -12.03
CA LYS A 48 0.80 2.47 -13.37
C LYS A 48 0.97 1.43 -14.46
N ASP A 49 2.00 0.60 -14.36
CA ASP A 49 2.41 -0.35 -15.40
C ASP A 49 2.62 -1.78 -14.87
N TYR A 50 2.74 -2.74 -15.79
CA TYR A 50 2.94 -4.14 -15.44
C TYR A 50 4.34 -4.45 -14.91
N ALA A 51 5.35 -3.66 -15.29
CA ALA A 51 6.70 -3.85 -14.81
C ALA A 51 6.77 -3.59 -13.30
N THR A 52 6.10 -2.54 -12.84
CA THR A 52 6.00 -2.20 -11.42
C THR A 52 5.20 -3.26 -10.67
N THR A 53 4.11 -3.80 -11.24
CA THR A 53 3.37 -4.89 -10.57
C THR A 53 4.22 -6.14 -10.38
N TRP A 54 5.08 -6.49 -11.36
CA TRP A 54 5.93 -7.69 -11.27
C TRP A 54 7.06 -7.55 -10.25
N GLN A 55 7.53 -6.34 -9.96
CA GLN A 55 8.52 -6.14 -8.90
C GLN A 55 8.00 -6.61 -7.53
N PHE A 56 6.69 -6.53 -7.29
CA PHE A 56 6.08 -6.99 -6.05
C PHE A 56 6.00 -8.52 -5.94
N ASP A 57 5.89 -9.23 -7.07
CA ASP A 57 5.98 -10.70 -7.08
C ASP A 57 7.39 -11.14 -6.66
N GLU A 58 8.42 -10.50 -7.21
CA GLU A 58 9.83 -10.85 -6.95
C GLU A 58 10.28 -10.43 -5.55
N GLN A 59 9.74 -9.32 -5.03
CA GLN A 59 10.16 -8.71 -3.77
C GLN A 59 9.11 -8.79 -2.66
N LEU A 60 8.16 -9.71 -2.74
CA LEU A 60 7.09 -9.89 -1.75
C LEU A 60 7.63 -10.02 -0.31
N CYS A 61 8.77 -10.70 -0.15
CA CYS A 61 9.42 -10.86 1.16
C CYS A 61 9.86 -9.52 1.78
N ASN A 62 10.27 -8.55 0.96
CA ASN A 62 10.65 -7.22 1.43
C ASN A 62 9.44 -6.46 1.97
N LEU A 63 8.27 -6.56 1.31
CA LEU A 63 7.01 -6.01 1.81
C LEU A 63 6.60 -6.66 3.12
N GLN A 64 6.60 -7.99 3.21
CA GLN A 64 6.25 -8.71 4.43
C GLN A 64 7.17 -8.33 5.59
N THR A 65 8.47 -8.20 5.32
CA THR A 65 9.45 -7.77 6.31
C THR A 65 9.19 -6.32 6.76
N ALA A 66 8.85 -5.42 5.85
CA ALA A 66 8.50 -4.04 6.18
C ALA A 66 7.23 -3.95 7.03
N ILE A 67 6.18 -4.71 6.69
CA ILE A 67 4.93 -4.82 7.45
C ILE A 67 5.23 -5.32 8.87
N ALA A 68 6.06 -6.35 9.01
CA ALA A 68 6.47 -6.87 10.32
C ALA A 68 7.27 -5.84 11.13
N LYS A 69 8.20 -5.10 10.51
CA LYS A 69 9.01 -4.07 11.18
C LYS A 69 8.17 -2.94 11.76
N ILE A 70 7.06 -2.59 11.12
CA ILE A 70 6.16 -1.55 11.63
C ILE A 70 5.09 -2.09 12.60
N ASN A 71 5.19 -3.37 13.00
CA ASN A 71 4.26 -4.06 13.90
C ASN A 71 2.78 -3.92 13.48
N SER A 72 2.52 -3.96 12.17
CA SER A 72 1.16 -3.85 11.66
C SER A 72 0.42 -5.20 11.69
N SER A 73 -0.90 -5.17 11.83
CA SER A 73 -1.79 -6.33 11.73
C SER A 73 -2.13 -6.74 10.29
N ILE A 74 -1.54 -6.07 9.30
CA ILE A 74 -1.76 -6.35 7.88
C ILE A 74 -1.33 -7.79 7.56
N LYS A 75 -2.24 -8.52 6.93
CA LYS A 75 -2.04 -9.90 6.46
C LYS A 75 -2.18 -10.01 4.96
N THR A 76 -2.89 -9.08 4.34
CA THR A 76 -3.18 -9.11 2.91
C THR A 76 -2.43 -8.00 2.19
N ILE A 77 -1.83 -8.34 1.06
CA ILE A 77 -1.20 -7.38 0.13
C ILE A 77 -1.97 -7.46 -1.19
N LEU A 78 -2.58 -6.35 -1.56
CA LEU A 78 -3.38 -6.20 -2.78
C LEU A 78 -2.64 -5.32 -3.78
N ILE A 79 -2.30 -5.88 -4.94
CA ILE A 79 -1.70 -5.13 -6.05
C ILE A 79 -2.78 -4.85 -7.09
N GLU A 80 -2.96 -3.58 -7.38
CA GLU A 80 -3.90 -3.09 -8.37
C GLU A 80 -3.19 -2.49 -9.57
N LYS A 81 -3.87 -2.51 -10.72
CA LYS A 81 -3.51 -1.74 -11.89
C LYS A 81 -4.73 -0.96 -12.36
N ALA A 82 -4.60 0.36 -12.45
CA ALA A 82 -5.71 1.24 -12.86
C ALA A 82 -7.01 0.99 -12.07
N GLY A 83 -6.88 0.72 -10.77
CA GLY A 83 -8.00 0.49 -9.84
C GLY A 83 -8.64 -0.90 -9.94
N LYS A 84 -8.02 -1.84 -10.66
CA LYS A 84 -8.44 -3.24 -10.73
C LYS A 84 -7.42 -4.12 -10.04
N THR A 85 -7.88 -5.01 -9.17
CA THR A 85 -7.04 -6.05 -8.57
C THR A 85 -6.38 -6.90 -9.63
N LEU A 86 -5.06 -7.07 -9.51
CA LEU A 86 -4.25 -7.95 -10.36
C LEU A 86 -3.72 -9.13 -9.55
N TYR A 87 -3.18 -8.86 -8.36
CA TYR A 87 -2.64 -9.87 -7.44
C TYR A 87 -3.13 -9.64 -6.01
N CYS A 88 -3.20 -10.74 -5.26
CA CYS A 88 -3.53 -10.74 -3.84
C CYS A 88 -2.72 -11.86 -3.16
N TRP A 89 -2.01 -11.52 -2.09
CA TRP A 89 -1.33 -12.47 -1.21
C TRP A 89 -1.84 -12.34 0.22
#